data_AF-A0A2I1YZS9-F1
#
_entry.id   AF-A0A2I1YZS9-F1
#
_cell.length_a   1.000
_cell.length_b   1.000
_cell.length_c   1.000
_cell.angle_alpha   90.00
_cell.angle_beta   90.00
_cell.angle_gamma   90.00
#
_symmetry.space_group_name_H-M   'P 1'
#
loop_
_entity.id
_entity.type
_entity.pdbx_description
1 polymer ?
#
loop_
_entity_poly.entity_id
_entity_poly.type
_entity_poly.pdbx_seq_one_letter_code
_entity_poly.pdbx_strand_id
1 'polypeptide(L)'
;MRHQFSFLGVAAPERNKLYKKYFPEAKKTKIIDWDFVDTCWRKEPREYQYVAANYLKAMQSYLTENDLPKLERLVVTKSWWDTVDILDRVVGSLVYEKQELEKIILQWSLSDNIWLRRVAIDHQLLRKEKTNVQLLEKILLHNLNQTEFFINKAIGWALRDYSKTNPAWVACFIEKNKERMTELSIKEASKYLSHH
;
A
#
# COMPACT_ATOMS: atom_id res chain seq x y z
N MET A 1 -16.97 0.74 5.11
CA MET A 1 -16.37 -0.59 4.86
C MET A 1 -17.42 -1.65 4.53
N ARG A 2 -18.43 -1.34 3.70
CA ARG A 2 -19.48 -2.29 3.23
C ARG A 2 -20.01 -3.28 4.30
N HIS A 3 -20.22 -2.82 5.53
CA HIS A 3 -20.67 -3.63 6.68
C HIS A 3 -19.81 -4.87 7.02
N GLN A 4 -18.54 -4.91 6.58
CA GLN A 4 -17.65 -6.05 6.79
C GLN A 4 -16.96 -6.08 8.17
N PHE A 5 -17.05 -4.99 8.93
CA PHE A 5 -16.36 -4.86 10.22
C PHE A 5 -17.25 -4.18 11.26
N SER A 6 -17.08 -4.56 12.52
CA SER A 6 -17.61 -3.83 13.67
C SER A 6 -16.74 -2.60 13.97
N PHE A 7 -17.31 -1.60 14.63
CA PHE A 7 -16.64 -0.35 14.97
C PHE A 7 -16.96 0.04 16.41
N LEU A 8 -15.97 0.61 17.11
CA LEU A 8 -16.16 1.27 18.40
C LEU A 8 -16.86 2.64 18.25
N GLY A 9 -16.80 3.23 17.05
CA GLY A 9 -17.34 4.56 16.78
C GLY A 9 -16.35 5.69 17.05
N VAL A 10 -15.06 5.39 17.22
CA VAL A 10 -14.03 6.40 17.51
C VAL A 10 -13.51 6.97 16.21
N ALA A 11 -13.72 8.26 15.95
CA ALA A 11 -13.35 8.91 14.70
C ALA A 11 -11.83 9.07 14.51
N ALA A 12 -11.38 9.23 13.26
CA ALA A 12 -9.95 9.34 12.94
C ALA A 12 -9.20 10.46 13.70
N PRO A 13 -9.77 11.67 13.88
CA PRO A 13 -9.08 12.73 14.65
C PRO A 13 -8.78 12.33 16.09
N GLU A 14 -9.70 11.61 16.75
CA GLU A 14 -9.54 11.14 18.13
C GLU A 14 -8.47 10.06 18.23
N ARG A 15 -8.52 9.07 17.33
CA ARG A 15 -7.48 8.02 17.25
C ARG A 15 -6.10 8.61 16.96
N ASN A 16 -6.01 9.59 16.06
CA ASN A 16 -4.75 10.27 15.72
C ASN A 16 -4.16 11.04 16.92
N LYS A 17 -4.99 11.58 17.82
CA LYS A 17 -4.50 12.19 19.08
C LYS A 17 -3.84 11.14 19.97
N LEU A 18 -4.41 9.93 20.06
CA LEU A 18 -3.82 8.83 20.82
C LEU A 18 -2.46 8.40 20.23
N TYR A 19 -2.37 8.27 18.91
CA TYR A 19 -1.12 7.90 18.24
C TYR A 19 0.01 8.89 18.55
N LYS A 20 -0.28 10.20 18.44
CA LYS A 20 0.67 11.27 18.76
C LYS A 20 1.13 11.24 20.22
N LYS A 21 0.27 10.79 21.14
CA LYS A 21 0.61 10.67 22.56
C LYS A 21 1.49 9.45 22.84
N TYR A 22 1.16 8.27 22.30
CA TYR A 22 1.77 7.01 22.73
C TYR A 22 2.89 6.49 21.82
N PHE A 23 2.84 6.73 20.50
CA PHE A 23 3.86 6.18 19.60
C PHE A 23 5.26 6.79 19.78
N PRO A 24 5.44 8.07 20.16
CA PRO A 24 6.78 8.59 20.47
C PRO A 24 7.47 7.82 21.60
N GLU A 25 6.73 7.37 22.62
CA GLU A 25 7.29 6.56 23.70
C GLU A 25 7.72 5.19 23.18
N ALA A 26 6.86 4.53 22.40
CA ALA A 26 7.18 3.23 21.82
C ALA A 26 8.42 3.28 20.92
N LYS A 27 8.62 4.37 20.16
CA LYS A 27 9.81 4.58 19.32
C LYS A 27 11.12 4.57 20.09
N LYS A 28 11.12 4.90 21.38
CA LYS A 28 12.33 4.87 22.21
C LYS A 28 12.93 3.46 22.32
N THR A 29 12.09 2.43 22.22
CA THR A 29 12.53 1.02 22.25
C THR A 29 13.29 0.62 20.99
N LYS A 30 13.03 1.29 19.85
CA LYS A 30 13.57 0.94 18.52
C LYS A 30 13.33 -0.50 18.09
N ILE A 31 12.37 -1.18 18.72
CA ILE A 31 12.01 -2.57 18.45
C ILE A 31 10.51 -2.61 18.17
N ILE A 32 10.10 -3.41 17.19
CA ILE A 32 8.69 -3.62 16.90
C ILE A 32 8.09 -4.53 17.98
N ASP A 33 7.09 -4.02 18.68
CA ASP A 33 6.26 -4.82 19.58
C ASP A 33 5.22 -5.61 18.76
N TRP A 34 5.62 -6.79 18.33
CA TRP A 34 4.75 -7.67 17.55
C TRP A 34 3.60 -8.26 18.40
N ASP A 35 3.77 -8.42 19.71
CA ASP A 35 2.71 -8.90 20.59
C ASP A 35 1.58 -7.87 20.70
N PHE A 36 1.92 -6.57 20.75
CA PHE A 36 0.96 -5.47 20.65
C PHE A 36 0.22 -5.48 19.31
N VAL A 37 0.96 -5.57 18.19
CA VAL A 37 0.38 -5.62 16.84
C VAL A 37 -0.62 -6.77 16.72
N ASP A 38 -0.24 -7.97 17.14
CA ASP A 38 -1.05 -9.17 17.06
C ASP A 38 -2.27 -9.10 17.99
N THR A 39 -2.09 -8.53 19.18
CA THR A 39 -3.20 -8.29 20.13
C THR A 39 -4.24 -7.35 19.54
N CYS A 40 -3.81 -6.25 18.94
CA CYS A 40 -4.69 -5.33 18.23
C CYS A 40 -5.36 -6.01 17.02
N TRP A 41 -4.63 -6.77 16.22
CA TRP A 41 -5.18 -7.40 15.01
C TRP A 41 -6.28 -8.43 15.31
N ARG A 42 -6.15 -9.16 16.42
CA ARG A 42 -7.16 -10.14 16.87
C ARG A 42 -8.47 -9.51 17.31
N LYS A 43 -8.50 -8.27 17.80
CA LYS A 43 -9.74 -7.63 18.27
C LYS A 43 -10.75 -7.45 17.14
N GLU A 44 -12.03 -7.53 17.47
CA GLU A 44 -13.12 -7.43 16.48
C GLU A 44 -13.28 -6.02 15.89
N PRO A 45 -13.32 -4.93 16.69
CA PRO A 45 -13.57 -3.60 16.12
C PRO A 45 -12.43 -3.09 15.24
N ARG A 46 -12.79 -2.48 14.10
CA ARG A 46 -11.85 -2.06 13.06
C ARG A 46 -10.79 -1.07 13.54
N GLU A 47 -11.11 -0.28 14.56
CA GLU A 47 -10.20 0.70 15.15
C GLU A 47 -8.93 0.07 15.70
N TYR A 48 -8.96 -1.19 16.15
CA TYR A 48 -7.76 -1.87 16.62
C TYR A 48 -6.78 -2.20 15.48
N GLN A 49 -7.26 -2.62 14.31
CA GLN A 49 -6.39 -2.82 13.14
C GLN A 49 -5.81 -1.48 12.66
N TYR A 50 -6.56 -0.38 12.76
CA TYR A 50 -6.00 0.95 12.49
C TYR A 50 -4.86 1.30 13.45
N VAL A 51 -5.01 1.00 14.74
CA VAL A 51 -3.95 1.25 15.74
C VAL A 51 -2.69 0.46 15.37
N ALA A 52 -2.83 -0.84 15.09
CA ALA A 52 -1.72 -1.70 14.70
C ALA A 52 -1.01 -1.23 13.41
N ALA A 53 -1.77 -0.94 12.35
CA ALA A 53 -1.21 -0.49 11.08
C ALA A 53 -0.51 0.88 11.21
N ASN A 54 -1.10 1.82 11.96
CA ASN A 54 -0.46 3.13 12.20
C ASN A 54 0.74 3.05 13.14
N TYR A 55 0.74 2.11 14.10
CA TYR A 55 1.90 1.82 14.93
C TYR A 55 3.07 1.34 14.06
N LEU A 56 2.84 0.35 13.20
CA LEU A 56 3.85 -0.15 12.26
C LEU A 56 4.36 0.97 11.33
N LYS A 57 3.47 1.80 10.80
CA LYS A 57 3.85 2.98 10.00
C LYS A 57 4.71 3.98 10.79
N ALA A 58 4.39 4.22 12.05
CA ALA A 58 5.21 5.08 12.89
C ALA A 58 6.59 4.46 13.15
N MET A 59 6.66 3.14 13.34
CA MET A 59 7.87 2.39 13.69
C MET A 59 8.65 1.85 12.48
N GLN A 60 8.23 2.15 11.25
CA GLN A 60 8.70 1.46 10.04
C GLN A 60 10.23 1.49 9.81
N SER A 61 10.93 2.48 10.35
CA SER A 61 12.40 2.58 10.31
C SER A 61 13.12 1.49 11.12
N TYR A 62 12.40 0.75 11.96
CA TYR A 62 12.93 -0.32 12.80
C TYR A 62 12.55 -1.71 12.29
N LEU A 63 11.87 -1.80 11.15
CA LEU A 63 11.55 -3.08 10.52
C LEU A 63 12.77 -3.67 9.82
N THR A 64 12.86 -4.99 9.85
CA THR A 64 13.89 -5.78 9.18
C THR A 64 13.27 -6.65 8.09
N GLU A 65 14.08 -7.22 7.21
CA GLU A 65 13.58 -8.15 6.17
C GLU A 65 12.82 -9.34 6.74
N ASN A 66 13.20 -9.81 7.93
CA ASN A 66 12.54 -10.90 8.65
C ASN A 66 11.11 -10.57 9.07
N ASP A 67 10.70 -9.31 9.00
CA ASP A 67 9.35 -8.86 9.33
C ASP A 67 8.39 -8.92 8.14
N LEU A 68 8.89 -9.09 6.90
CA LEU A 68 8.05 -9.12 5.70
C LEU A 68 6.98 -10.22 5.73
N PRO A 69 7.25 -11.46 6.16
CA PRO A 69 6.20 -12.50 6.28
C PRO A 69 5.10 -12.13 7.27
N LYS A 70 5.43 -11.39 8.34
CA LYS A 70 4.43 -10.92 9.30
C LYS A 70 3.55 -9.84 8.68
N LEU A 71 4.14 -8.90 7.93
CA LEU A 71 3.40 -7.89 7.17
C LEU A 71 2.48 -8.53 6.13
N GLU A 72 2.97 -9.55 5.41
CA GLU A 72 2.16 -10.33 4.47
C GLU A 72 0.91 -10.90 5.14
N ARG A 73 1.08 -11.57 6.30
CA ARG A 73 -0.05 -12.09 7.08
C ARG A 73 -1.07 -11.00 7.42
N LEU A 74 -0.63 -9.80 7.79
CA LEU A 74 -1.54 -8.68 8.06
C LEU A 74 -2.25 -8.20 6.79
N VAL A 75 -1.57 -8.15 5.65
CA VAL A 75 -2.18 -7.75 4.38
C VAL A 75 -3.31 -8.72 3.98
N VAL A 76 -3.14 -10.03 4.22
CA VAL A 76 -4.11 -11.07 3.81
C VAL A 76 -5.16 -11.43 4.87
N THR A 77 -5.12 -10.82 6.06
CA THR A 77 -6.09 -11.08 7.14
C THR A 77 -6.86 -9.82 7.52
N LYS A 78 -8.18 -9.93 7.68
CA LYS A 78 -9.09 -8.78 7.91
C LYS A 78 -8.87 -7.68 6.84
N SER A 79 -8.63 -8.10 5.60
CA SER A 79 -8.17 -7.25 4.53
C SER A 79 -9.26 -6.33 4.00
N TRP A 80 -8.94 -5.05 3.92
CA TRP A 80 -9.72 -4.04 3.21
C TRP A 80 -8.82 -2.82 2.95
N TRP A 81 -9.19 -1.98 1.98
CA TRP A 81 -8.32 -0.90 1.46
C TRP A 81 -7.80 0.04 2.55
N ASP A 82 -8.60 0.30 3.58
CA ASP A 82 -8.29 1.20 4.70
C ASP A 82 -7.09 0.77 5.55
N THR A 83 -6.83 -0.52 5.73
CA THR A 83 -5.61 -1.00 6.39
C THR A 83 -4.52 -1.35 5.39
N VAL A 84 -4.89 -1.90 4.23
CA VAL A 84 -3.93 -2.27 3.18
C VAL A 84 -3.16 -1.05 2.68
N ASP A 85 -3.83 0.09 2.48
CA ASP A 85 -3.20 1.34 2.05
C ASP A 85 -2.31 1.98 3.14
N ILE A 86 -2.40 1.53 4.39
CA ILE A 86 -1.44 1.89 5.43
C ILE A 86 -0.25 0.95 5.35
N LEU A 87 -0.50 -0.35 5.17
CA LEU A 87 0.51 -1.39 5.10
C LEU A 87 1.37 -1.30 3.84
N ASP A 88 0.85 -0.83 2.70
CA ASP A 88 1.65 -0.60 1.49
C ASP A 88 2.79 0.40 1.74
N ARG A 89 2.58 1.39 2.60
CA ARG A 89 3.58 2.38 3.02
C ARG A 89 4.65 1.74 3.89
N VAL A 90 4.22 0.84 4.77
CA VAL A 90 5.10 0.11 5.69
C VAL A 90 5.98 -0.84 4.89
N VAL A 91 5.38 -1.67 4.04
CA VAL A 91 6.08 -2.57 3.12
C VAL A 91 6.98 -1.78 2.18
N GLY A 92 6.46 -0.71 1.59
CA GLY A 92 7.20 0.18 0.71
C GLY A 92 8.43 0.80 1.37
N SER A 93 8.35 1.13 2.67
CA SER A 93 9.49 1.61 3.45
C SER A 93 10.50 0.50 3.74
N LEU A 94 10.04 -0.72 4.02
CA LEU A 94 10.91 -1.86 4.31
C LEU A 94 11.68 -2.33 3.07
N VAL A 95 11.02 -2.36 1.91
CA VAL A 95 11.56 -2.81 0.63
C VAL A 95 12.46 -1.75 -0.01
N TYR A 96 12.33 -0.49 0.39
CA TYR A 96 13.13 0.60 -0.15
C TYR A 96 14.63 0.31 0.00
N GLU A 97 15.36 0.30 -1.12
CA GLU A 97 16.80 -0.03 -1.23
C GLU A 97 17.19 -1.51 -1.00
N LYS A 98 16.21 -2.44 -0.92
CA LYS A 98 16.43 -3.88 -0.72
C LYS A 98 16.01 -4.71 -1.93
N GLN A 99 16.93 -4.95 -2.86
CA GLN A 99 16.66 -5.64 -4.13
C GLN A 99 16.14 -7.07 -3.95
N GLU A 100 16.58 -7.76 -2.90
CA GLU A 100 16.11 -9.10 -2.55
C GLU A 100 14.61 -9.12 -2.23
N LEU A 101 14.10 -8.07 -1.59
CA LEU A 101 12.67 -7.96 -1.27
C LEU A 101 11.84 -7.50 -2.47
N GLU A 102 12.42 -6.75 -3.42
CA GLU A 102 11.73 -6.41 -4.67
C GLU A 102 11.28 -7.65 -5.45
N LYS A 103 12.04 -8.76 -5.38
CA LYS A 103 11.64 -10.04 -5.99
C LYS A 103 10.36 -10.61 -5.37
N ILE A 104 10.22 -10.48 -4.04
CA ILE A 104 9.02 -10.93 -3.32
C ILE A 104 7.82 -10.05 -3.69
N ILE A 105 8.01 -8.73 -3.78
CA ILE A 105 6.96 -7.82 -4.21
C ILE A 105 6.52 -8.09 -5.67
N LEU A 106 7.47 -8.43 -6.54
CA LEU A 106 7.14 -8.87 -7.90
C LEU A 106 6.32 -10.16 -7.89
N GLN A 107 6.61 -11.12 -7.01
CA GLN A 107 5.76 -12.32 -6.84
C GLN A 107 4.37 -11.97 -6.30
N TRP A 108 4.26 -11.04 -5.36
CA TRP A 108 2.96 -10.57 -4.85
C TRP A 108 2.07 -9.98 -5.95
N SER A 109 2.66 -9.36 -6.98
CA SER A 109 1.90 -8.85 -8.13
C SER A 109 1.20 -9.94 -8.97
N LEU A 110 1.59 -11.20 -8.80
CA LEU A 110 1.00 -12.39 -9.44
C LEU A 110 0.12 -13.22 -8.49
N SER A 111 0.00 -12.82 -7.22
CA SER A 111 -0.76 -13.58 -6.22
C SER A 111 -2.26 -13.62 -6.56
N ASP A 112 -2.95 -14.71 -6.22
CA ASP A 112 -4.42 -14.77 -6.30
C ASP A 112 -5.10 -13.77 -5.34
N ASN A 113 -4.42 -13.39 -4.25
CA ASN A 113 -4.94 -12.43 -3.29
C ASN A 113 -4.82 -11.00 -3.81
N ILE A 114 -5.97 -10.35 -4.02
CA ILE A 114 -6.04 -8.98 -4.56
C ILE A 114 -5.29 -7.96 -3.67
N TRP A 115 -5.20 -8.18 -2.36
CA TRP A 115 -4.58 -7.22 -1.45
C TRP A 115 -3.05 -7.28 -1.51
N LEU A 116 -2.47 -8.45 -1.76
CA LEU A 116 -1.03 -8.56 -2.06
C LEU A 116 -0.71 -7.88 -3.40
N ARG A 117 -1.53 -8.09 -4.43
CA ARG A 117 -1.37 -7.39 -5.72
C ARG A 117 -1.48 -5.87 -5.54
N ARG A 118 -2.44 -5.39 -4.74
CA ARG A 118 -2.59 -3.95 -4.42
C ARG A 118 -1.35 -3.39 -3.74
N VAL A 119 -0.83 -4.07 -2.70
CA VAL A 119 0.43 -3.65 -2.06
C VAL A 119 1.57 -3.61 -3.07
N ALA A 120 1.70 -4.61 -3.95
CA ALA A 120 2.73 -4.60 -4.97
C ALA A 120 2.62 -3.39 -5.91
N ILE A 121 1.41 -2.99 -6.30
CA ILE A 121 1.20 -1.80 -7.14
C ILE A 121 1.55 -0.51 -6.38
N ASP A 122 1.11 -0.38 -5.13
CA ASP A 122 1.14 0.88 -4.38
C ASP A 122 2.43 1.08 -3.52
N HIS A 123 3.26 0.05 -3.32
CA HIS A 123 4.44 0.14 -2.42
C HIS A 123 5.47 1.22 -2.82
N GLN A 124 5.46 1.67 -4.08
CA GLN A 124 6.36 2.71 -4.58
C GLN A 124 5.79 4.13 -4.51
N LEU A 125 4.54 4.31 -4.06
CA LEU A 125 3.91 5.63 -3.97
C LEU A 125 4.82 6.64 -3.23
N LEU A 126 4.76 7.90 -3.64
CA LEU A 126 5.50 9.02 -3.07
C LEU A 126 7.04 8.91 -3.14
N ARG A 127 7.60 7.94 -3.88
CA ARG A 127 9.05 7.83 -4.11
C ARG A 127 9.60 8.85 -5.11
N LYS A 128 8.73 9.47 -5.93
CA LYS A 128 9.10 10.47 -6.93
C LYS A 128 10.24 9.99 -7.84
N GLU A 129 11.37 10.70 -7.90
CA GLU A 129 12.55 10.38 -8.72
C GLU A 129 13.20 9.05 -8.31
N LYS A 130 12.94 8.58 -7.09
CA LYS A 130 13.43 7.30 -6.55
C LYS A 130 12.55 6.10 -6.90
N THR A 131 11.53 6.29 -7.75
CA THR A 131 10.67 5.20 -8.21
C THR A 131 11.47 4.28 -9.13
N ASN A 132 11.50 2.98 -8.82
CA ASN A 132 12.04 1.97 -9.73
C ASN A 132 11.01 1.72 -10.85
N VAL A 133 11.15 2.46 -11.94
CA VAL A 133 10.22 2.47 -13.08
C VAL A 133 10.12 1.10 -13.75
N GLN A 134 11.24 0.39 -13.88
CA GLN A 134 11.27 -0.94 -14.50
C GLN A 134 10.48 -1.96 -13.67
N LEU A 135 10.62 -1.91 -12.34
CA LEU A 135 9.83 -2.76 -11.45
C LEU A 135 8.35 -2.36 -11.47
N LEU A 136 8.05 -1.06 -11.43
CA LEU A 136 6.69 -0.56 -11.51
C LEU A 136 6.00 -1.03 -12.80
N GLU A 137 6.66 -0.88 -13.96
CA GLU A 137 6.11 -1.31 -15.24
C GLU A 137 5.77 -2.80 -15.24
N LYS A 138 6.67 -3.66 -14.76
CA LYS A 138 6.43 -5.11 -14.67
C LYS A 138 5.22 -5.43 -13.80
N ILE A 139 5.13 -4.83 -12.62
CA ILE A 139 4.01 -5.03 -11.69
C ILE A 139 2.68 -4.58 -12.32
N LEU A 140 2.67 -3.42 -12.98
CA LEU A 140 1.48 -2.92 -13.67
C LEU A 140 1.06 -3.87 -14.80
N LEU A 141 2.01 -4.32 -15.63
CA LEU A 141 1.75 -5.24 -16.75
C LEU A 141 1.16 -6.58 -16.30
N HIS A 142 1.56 -7.12 -15.15
CA HIS A 142 0.96 -8.32 -14.54
C HIS A 142 -0.51 -8.11 -14.15
N ASN A 143 -0.92 -6.86 -13.92
CA ASN A 143 -2.22 -6.51 -13.36
C ASN A 143 -3.17 -5.83 -14.35
N LEU A 144 -2.81 -5.73 -15.63
CA LEU A 144 -3.73 -5.30 -16.68
C LEU A 144 -4.75 -6.40 -17.04
N ASN A 145 -5.73 -6.10 -17.88
CA ASN A 145 -6.76 -7.05 -18.36
C ASN A 145 -7.63 -7.68 -17.26
N GLN A 146 -7.90 -6.96 -16.17
CA GLN A 146 -8.77 -7.45 -15.09
C GLN A 146 -9.85 -6.43 -14.70
N THR A 147 -10.92 -6.92 -14.07
CA THR A 147 -12.08 -6.11 -13.69
C THR A 147 -12.13 -5.78 -12.19
N GLU A 148 -11.20 -6.31 -11.38
CA GLU A 148 -11.18 -6.07 -9.93
C GLU A 148 -11.01 -4.57 -9.63
N PHE A 149 -11.99 -3.99 -8.93
CA PHE A 149 -12.08 -2.55 -8.69
C PHE A 149 -10.87 -2.02 -7.91
N PHE A 150 -10.46 -2.72 -6.85
CA PHE A 150 -9.36 -2.24 -5.99
C PHE A 150 -8.01 -2.30 -6.69
N ILE A 151 -7.81 -3.25 -7.60
CA ILE A 151 -6.59 -3.33 -8.41
C ILE A 151 -6.57 -2.21 -9.45
N ASN A 152 -7.67 -2.02 -10.18
CA ASN A 152 -7.77 -0.95 -11.18
C ASN A 152 -7.63 0.45 -10.56
N LYS A 153 -8.13 0.66 -9.34
CA LYS A 153 -7.87 1.88 -8.56
C LYS A 153 -6.39 2.04 -8.19
N ALA A 154 -5.73 0.98 -7.73
CA ALA A 154 -4.30 1.01 -7.40
C ALA A 154 -3.46 1.40 -8.62
N ILE A 155 -3.70 0.76 -9.78
CA ILE A 155 -3.02 1.08 -11.05
C ILE A 155 -3.16 2.57 -11.37
N GLY A 156 -4.39 3.08 -11.31
CA GLY A 156 -4.67 4.49 -11.57
C GLY A 156 -3.94 5.42 -10.59
N TRP A 157 -3.90 5.07 -9.30
CA TRP A 157 -3.21 5.86 -8.27
C TRP A 157 -1.69 5.84 -8.40
N ALA A 158 -1.09 4.68 -8.64
CA ALA A 158 0.36 4.55 -8.86
C ALA A 158 0.81 5.39 -10.07
N LEU A 159 0.08 5.31 -11.19
CA LEU A 159 0.34 6.11 -12.37
C LEU A 159 0.12 7.61 -12.13
N ARG A 160 -1.00 7.98 -11.48
CA ARG A 160 -1.30 9.38 -11.14
C ARG A 160 -0.27 9.99 -10.21
N ASP A 161 0.27 9.20 -9.28
CA ASP A 161 1.31 9.67 -8.38
C ASP A 161 2.62 9.89 -9.14
N TYR A 162 3.02 8.90 -9.95
CA TYR A 162 4.24 8.98 -10.72
C TYR A 162 4.19 10.03 -11.85
N SER A 163 3.00 10.36 -12.37
CA SER A 163 2.83 11.39 -13.40
C SER A 163 3.25 12.78 -12.93
N LYS A 164 3.29 13.02 -11.61
CA LYS A 164 3.78 14.28 -11.02
C LYS A 164 5.30 14.42 -11.13
N THR A 165 6.01 13.30 -11.35
CA THR A 165 7.46 13.26 -11.54
C THR A 165 7.83 13.03 -13.00
N ASN A 166 7.17 12.09 -13.68
CA ASN A 166 7.45 11.76 -15.07
C ASN A 166 6.14 11.62 -15.89
N PRO A 167 5.50 12.75 -16.26
CA PRO A 167 4.23 12.73 -16.98
C PRO A 167 4.35 12.09 -18.37
N ALA A 168 5.47 12.30 -19.06
CA ALA A 168 5.71 11.74 -20.40
C ALA A 168 5.74 10.20 -20.37
N TRP A 169 6.43 9.61 -19.39
CA TRP A 169 6.45 8.15 -19.22
C TRP A 169 5.06 7.60 -18.95
N VAL A 170 4.29 8.24 -18.06
CA VAL A 170 2.93 7.80 -17.73
C VAL A 170 2.00 7.90 -18.95
N ALA A 171 2.06 8.99 -19.71
CA ALA A 171 1.29 9.14 -20.95
C ALA A 171 1.61 8.05 -21.97
N CYS A 172 2.90 7.75 -22.17
CA CYS A 172 3.34 6.68 -23.07
C CYS A 172 2.89 5.30 -22.58
N PHE A 173 2.98 5.02 -21.27
CA PHE A 173 2.49 3.77 -20.69
C PHE A 173 0.99 3.58 -20.92
N ILE A 174 0.19 4.63 -20.68
CA ILE A 174 -1.26 4.60 -20.89
C ILE A 174 -1.57 4.32 -22.37
N GLU A 175 -0.96 5.06 -23.29
CA GLU A 175 -1.24 4.89 -24.72
C GLU A 175 -0.89 3.49 -25.21
N LYS A 176 0.29 2.98 -24.83
CA LYS A 176 0.75 1.63 -25.21
C LYS A 176 -0.14 0.51 -24.67
N ASN A 177 -0.84 0.73 -23.54
CA ASN A 177 -1.61 -0.30 -22.84
C ASN A 177 -3.11 0.00 -22.76
N LYS A 178 -3.59 1.01 -23.51
CA LYS A 178 -4.93 1.57 -23.39
C LYS A 178 -6.04 0.52 -23.47
N GLU A 179 -5.94 -0.40 -24.43
CA GLU A 179 -6.92 -1.49 -24.63
C GLU A 179 -6.97 -2.49 -23.48
N ARG A 180 -5.90 -2.58 -22.69
CA ARG A 180 -5.74 -3.51 -21.56
C ARG A 180 -6.06 -2.86 -20.22
N MET A 181 -6.32 -1.55 -20.20
CA MET A 181 -6.65 -0.78 -19.01
C MET A 181 -8.14 -0.49 -18.94
N THR A 182 -8.67 -0.41 -17.73
CA THR A 182 -10.06 0.06 -17.54
C THR A 182 -10.15 1.57 -17.69
N GLU A 183 -11.32 2.08 -18.10
CA GLU A 183 -11.60 3.51 -18.13
C GLU A 183 -11.35 4.18 -16.77
N LEU A 184 -11.61 3.45 -15.68
CA LEU A 184 -11.35 3.89 -14.32
C LEU A 184 -9.87 4.17 -14.09
N SER A 185 -9.00 3.22 -14.45
CA SER A 185 -7.55 3.37 -14.29
C SER A 185 -7.02 4.52 -15.14
N ILE A 186 -7.47 4.64 -16.39
CA ILE A 186 -7.08 5.72 -17.30
C ILE A 186 -7.50 7.08 -16.73
N LYS A 187 -8.77 7.21 -16.30
CA LYS A 187 -9.29 8.45 -15.73
C LYS A 187 -8.53 8.90 -14.48
N GLU A 188 -8.20 7.97 -13.58
CA GLU A 188 -7.38 8.28 -12.40
C GLU A 188 -5.96 8.68 -12.79
N ALA A 189 -5.30 7.89 -13.65
CA ALA A 189 -3.91 8.08 -14.06
C ALA A 189 -3.71 9.41 -14.80
N SER A 190 -4.64 9.77 -15.69
CA SER A 190 -4.53 10.97 -16.54
C SER A 190 -4.88 12.29 -15.84
N LYS A 191 -5.22 12.28 -14.54
CA LYS A 191 -5.69 13.49 -13.84
C LYS A 191 -4.75 14.70 -13.95
N TYR A 192 -3.44 14.46 -14.01
CA TYR A 192 -2.42 15.51 -14.10
C TYR A 192 -1.70 15.54 -15.45
N LEU A 193 -2.14 14.75 -16.42
CA LEU A 193 -1.63 14.84 -17.78
C LEU A 193 -2.37 15.96 -18.50
N SER A 194 -1.63 16.88 -19.11
CA SER A 194 -2.23 17.90 -19.96
C SER A 194 -2.92 17.24 -21.15
N HIS A 195 -4.17 17.62 -21.41
CA HIS A 195 -4.82 17.32 -22.68
C HIS A 195 -4.07 18.12 -23.76
N HIS A 196 -3.32 17.43 -24.61
CA HIS A 196 -2.91 17.98 -25.89
C HIS A 196 -3.94 17.56 -26.94
#